data_AF-V7F7T6-F1
#
_entry.id   AF-V7F7T6-F1
#
_cell.length_a   1.000
_cell.length_b   1.000
_cell.length_c   1.000
_cell.angle_alpha   90.00
_cell.angle_beta   90.00
_cell.angle_gamma   90.00
#
_symmetry.space_group_name_H-M   'P 1'
#
loop_
_entity.id
_entity.type
_entity.pdbx_description
1 polymer ?
#
loop_
_entity_poly.entity_id
_entity_poly.type
_entity_poly.pdbx_seq_one_letter_code
_entity_poly.pdbx_strand_id
1 'polypeptide(L)'
;MIGDSITEMGDWDAIFPDYRIINRGVYSDNTAGLLARTDELSRVDADIAFVMIGTNDFTIRLDANGTFGRYNRIIKALAPKR
;
A
#
# COMPACT_ATOMS: atom_id res chain seq x y z
N MET A 1 5.78 3.51 -3.97
CA MET A 1 4.36 3.15 -4.19
C MET A 1 4.01 1.92 -3.39
N ILE A 2 2.84 1.86 -2.73
CA ILE A 2 2.39 0.71 -1.91
C ILE A 2 0.96 0.34 -2.35
N GLY A 3 0.71 -0.94 -2.64
CA GLY A 3 -0.63 -1.38 -3.02
C GLY A 3 -0.72 -2.83 -3.47
N ASP A 4 -1.72 -3.11 -4.30
CA ASP A 4 -1.98 -4.42 -4.92
C ASP A 4 -1.37 -4.52 -6.33
N SER A 5 -1.94 -5.37 -7.18
CA SER A 5 -1.55 -5.60 -8.57
C SER A 5 -1.50 -4.33 -9.42
N ILE A 6 -2.40 -3.35 -9.18
CA ILE A 6 -2.39 -2.10 -9.95
C ILE A 6 -1.10 -1.32 -9.65
N THR A 7 -0.67 -1.34 -8.39
CA THR A 7 0.59 -0.72 -7.98
C THR A 7 1.80 -1.53 -8.44
N GLU A 8 1.74 -2.86 -8.36
CA GLU A 8 2.82 -3.76 -8.77
C GLU A 8 3.16 -3.61 -10.26
N MET A 9 2.15 -3.53 -11.12
CA MET A 9 2.33 -3.49 -12.58
C MET A 9 2.73 -2.11 -13.12
N GLY A 10 2.74 -1.08 -12.29
CA GLY A 10 3.16 0.26 -12.70
C GLY A 10 4.65 0.32 -13.02
N ASP A 11 4.99 0.77 -14.22
CA ASP A 11 6.37 1.14 -14.60
C ASP A 11 6.69 2.53 -14.05
N TRP A 12 6.84 2.60 -12.72
CA TRP A 12 6.96 3.88 -12.02
C TRP A 12 8.23 4.65 -12.39
N ASP A 13 9.31 3.95 -12.73
CA ASP A 13 10.56 4.57 -13.15
C ASP A 13 10.40 5.23 -14.53
N ALA A 14 9.63 4.63 -15.45
CA ALA A 14 9.31 5.25 -16.73
C ALA A 14 8.32 6.43 -16.60
N ILE A 15 7.36 6.34 -15.69
CA ILE A 15 6.35 7.39 -15.47
C ILE A 15 6.98 8.61 -14.77
N PHE A 16 7.91 8.39 -13.83
CA PHE A 16 8.52 9.42 -13.01
C PHE A 16 10.06 9.31 -13.02
N PRO A 17 10.72 9.58 -14.16
CA PRO A 17 12.15 9.32 -14.34
C PRO A 17 13.06 10.17 -13.44
N ASP A 18 12.57 11.31 -12.96
CA ASP A 18 13.33 12.23 -12.10
C ASP A 18 13.27 11.85 -10.60
N TYR A 19 12.52 10.80 -10.24
CA TYR A 19 12.31 10.39 -8.86
C TYR A 19 12.78 8.96 -8.62
N ARG A 20 13.43 8.74 -7.48
CA ARG A 20 13.72 7.38 -7.01
C ARG A 20 12.45 6.77 -6.43
N ILE A 21 11.80 5.89 -7.17
CA ILE A 21 10.59 5.21 -6.71
C ILE A 21 10.91 3.77 -6.33
N ILE A 22 10.43 3.37 -5.16
CA ILE A 22 10.46 1.97 -4.73
C ILE A 22 9.04 1.41 -4.87
N ASN A 23 8.87 0.40 -5.73
CA ASN A 23 7.61 -0.31 -5.89
C ASN A 23 7.45 -1.37 -4.77
N ARG A 24 6.34 -1.28 -4.04
CA ARG A 24 5.91 -2.22 -2.99
C ARG A 24 4.47 -2.69 -3.22
N GLY A 25 4.04 -2.72 -4.47
CA GLY A 25 2.84 -3.43 -4.92
C GLY A 25 3.02 -4.93 -4.80
N VAL A 26 1.95 -5.66 -4.48
CA VAL A 26 1.93 -7.12 -4.41
C VAL A 26 0.66 -7.63 -5.08
N TYR A 27 0.77 -8.51 -6.07
CA TYR A 27 -0.38 -9.07 -6.76
C TYR A 27 -1.43 -9.65 -5.79
N SER A 28 -2.71 -9.37 -6.04
CA SER A 28 -3.85 -9.83 -5.21
C SER A 28 -3.84 -9.39 -3.73
N ASP A 29 -2.94 -8.50 -3.31
CA ASP A 29 -2.89 -8.04 -1.93
C ASP A 29 -4.18 -7.27 -1.55
N ASN A 30 -4.58 -7.36 -0.30
CA ASN A 30 -5.74 -6.68 0.25
C ASN A 30 -5.34 -5.87 1.49
N THR A 31 -6.27 -5.15 2.12
CA THR A 31 -5.92 -4.31 3.28
C THR A 31 -5.44 -5.13 4.48
N ALA A 32 -5.80 -6.41 4.61
CA ALA A 32 -5.27 -7.26 5.67
C ALA A 32 -3.83 -7.69 5.39
N GLY A 33 -3.52 -8.10 4.15
CA GLY A 33 -2.17 -8.47 3.74
C GLY A 33 -1.19 -7.29 3.80
N LEU A 34 -1.60 -6.12 3.29
CA LEU A 34 -0.81 -4.89 3.40
C LEU A 34 -0.57 -4.51 4.87
N LEU A 35 -1.60 -4.59 5.72
CA LEU A 35 -1.45 -4.32 7.15
C LEU A 35 -0.43 -5.26 7.83
N ALA A 36 -0.34 -6.53 7.41
CA ALA A 36 0.59 -7.49 7.99
C ALA A 36 2.07 -7.20 7.64
N ARG A 37 2.33 -6.41 6.59
CA ARG A 37 3.68 -6.06 6.12
C ARG A 37 4.07 -4.60 6.36
N THR A 38 3.30 -3.82 7.12
CA THR A 38 3.60 -2.39 7.37
C THR A 38 4.94 -2.18 8.07
N ASP A 39 5.37 -3.13 8.91
CA ASP A 39 6.66 -3.05 9.60
C ASP A 39 7.83 -3.09 8.61
N GLU A 40 7.77 -3.94 7.59
CA GLU A 40 8.77 -4.00 6.53
C GLU A 40 8.77 -2.72 5.68
N LEU A 41 7.59 -2.20 5.37
CA LEU A 41 7.41 -0.98 4.60
C LEU A 41 7.96 0.25 5.34
N SER A 42 7.78 0.32 6.66
CA SER A 42 8.28 1.41 7.49
C SER A 42 9.81 1.52 7.53
N ARG A 43 10.53 0.43 7.18
CA ARG A 43 12.00 0.40 7.16
C ARG A 43 12.61 0.93 5.86
N VAL A 44 11.76 1.26 4.87
CA VAL A 44 12.21 1.71 3.54
C VAL A 44 12.76 3.14 3.56
N ASP A 45 12.63 3.88 4.67
CA ASP A 45 13.13 5.25 4.87
C ASP A 45 12.84 6.17 3.67
N ALA A 46 11.58 6.12 3.21
CA ALA A 46 11.10 6.91 2.08
C ALA A 46 10.51 8.23 2.57
N ASP A 47 10.76 9.31 1.82
CA ASP A 47 10.21 10.64 2.14
C ASP A 47 8.67 10.68 2.02
N ILE A 48 8.11 9.95 1.05
CA ILE A 48 6.68 9.95 0.73
C ILE A 48 6.20 8.53 0.42
N ALA A 49 5.06 8.17 1.00
CA ALA A 49 4.35 6.93 0.70
C ALA A 49 3.02 7.21 0.01
N PHE A 50 2.87 6.75 -1.25
CA PHE A 50 1.60 6.69 -1.96
C PHE A 50 0.97 5.32 -1.74
N VAL A 51 -0.25 5.30 -1.19
CA VAL A 51 -0.98 4.06 -0.84
C VAL A 51 -2.25 3.96 -1.68
N MET A 52 -2.42 2.84 -2.37
CA MET A 52 -3.64 2.48 -3.09
C MET A 52 -3.92 0.99 -2.89
N ILE A 53 -4.96 0.67 -2.11
CA ILE A 53 -5.31 -0.70 -1.73
C ILE A 53 -6.81 -0.77 -1.43
N GLY A 54 -7.41 -1.95 -1.57
CA GLY A 54 -8.76 -2.23 -1.06
C GLY A 54 -9.69 -2.87 -2.08
N THR A 55 -9.36 -2.85 -3.38
CA THR A 55 -10.21 -3.47 -4.41
C THR A 55 -10.39 -4.96 -4.17
N ASN A 56 -9.33 -5.64 -3.71
CA ASN A 56 -9.35 -7.07 -3.42
C ASN A 56 -10.14 -7.43 -2.15
N ASP A 57 -10.34 -6.51 -1.20
CA ASP A 57 -11.19 -6.75 -0.02
C ASP A 57 -12.65 -7.04 -0.42
N PHE A 58 -13.13 -6.41 -1.49
CA PHE A 58 -14.49 -6.63 -1.99
C PHE A 58 -14.68 -8.01 -2.62
N THR A 59 -13.61 -8.60 -3.17
CA THR A 59 -13.67 -9.96 -3.74
C THR A 59 -13.92 -11.03 -2.66
N ILE A 60 -13.48 -10.76 -1.43
CA ILE A 60 -13.71 -11.61 -0.25
C ILE A 60 -14.90 -11.14 0.60
N ARG A 61 -15.78 -10.29 0.04
CA ARG A 61 -17.02 -9.79 0.66
C ARG A 61 -16.83 -8.97 1.94
N LEU A 62 -15.67 -8.33 2.12
CA LEU A 62 -15.55 -7.27 3.12
C LEU A 62 -16.29 -6.03 2.61
N ASP A 63 -17.03 -5.36 3.48
CA ASP A 63 -17.73 -4.13 3.11
C ASP A 63 -16.80 -2.90 3.13
N ALA A 64 -17.31 -1.77 2.66
CA ALA A 64 -16.55 -0.53 2.61
C ALA A 64 -16.11 -0.07 4.01
N ASN A 65 -16.94 -0.30 5.04
CA ASN A 65 -16.63 0.09 6.41
C ASN A 65 -15.47 -0.73 7.00
N GLY A 66 -15.49 -2.05 6.81
CA GLY A 66 -14.41 -2.94 7.22
C GLY A 66 -13.11 -2.64 6.48
N THR A 67 -13.21 -2.39 5.17
CA THR A 67 -12.07 -1.99 4.34
C THR A 67 -11.47 -0.68 4.83
N PHE A 68 -12.30 0.35 5.06
CA PHE A 68 -11.86 1.65 5.57
C PHE A 68 -11.28 1.58 6.98
N GLY A 69 -11.82 0.71 7.84
CA GLY A 69 -11.27 0.45 9.17
C GLY A 69 -9.84 -0.10 9.12
N ARG A 70 -9.57 -1.04 8.21
CA ARG A 70 -8.21 -1.56 7.98
C ARG A 70 -7.30 -0.52 7.33
N TYR A 71 -7.83 0.24 6.36
CA TYR A 71 -7.11 1.33 5.72
C TYR A 71 -6.58 2.35 6.73
N ASN A 72 -7.42 2.77 7.69
CA ASN A 72 -6.99 3.66 8.77
C ASN A 72 -5.88 3.06 9.65
N ARG A 73 -5.89 1.75 9.89
CA ARG A 73 -4.82 1.08 10.63
C ARG A 73 -3.51 1.06 9.85
N ILE A 74 -3.58 0.85 8.53
CA ILE A 74 -2.42 0.93 7.63
C ILE A 74 -1.80 2.32 7.70
N ILE A 75 -2.59 3.38 7.50
CA ILE A 75 -2.07 4.76 7.53
C ILE A 75 -1.45 5.10 8.89
N LYS A 76 -2.07 4.67 10.00
CA LYS A 76 -1.48 4.84 11.34
C LYS A 76 -0.16 4.07 11.52
N ALA A 77 -0.06 2.87 10.97
CA ALA A 77 1.16 2.05 11.08
C ALA A 77 2.31 2.60 10.22
N LEU A 78 2.01 3.23 9.08
CA LEU A 78 2.98 3.87 8.20
C LEU A 78 3.32 5.31 8.62
N ALA A 79 2.55 5.91 9.52
CA ALA A 79 2.79 7.27 9.98
C ALA A 79 4.16 7.37 10.67
N PRO A 80 4.88 8.51 10.49
CA PRO A 80 6.15 8.73 11.17
C PRO A 80 6.00 8.57 12.69
N LYS A 81 6.88 7.75 13.28
CA LYS A 81 6.98 7.64 14.74
C LYS A 81 7.75 8.87 15.23
N ARG A 82 7.02 9.80 15.86
CA ARG A 82 7.61 10.95 16.57
C ARG A 82 8.22 10.51 17.89
#